data_AF-A0A534Q9X5-F1
#
_entry.id   AF-A0A534Q9X5-F1
#
_cell.length_a   1.000
_cell.length_b   1.000
_cell.length_c   1.000
_cell.angle_alpha   90.00
_cell.angle_beta   90.00
_cell.angle_gamma   90.00
#
_symmetry.space_group_name_H-M   'P 1'
#
loop_
_entity.id
_entity.type
_entity.pdbx_description
1 polymer ?
#
loop_
_entity_poly.entity_id
_entity_poly.type
_entity_poly.pdbx_seq_one_letter_code
_entity_poly.pdbx_strand_id
1 'polypeptide(L)'
;MRALARGFAVVVVCLVGGCAHLERADRAAPPAGVGADWLAQAQRQLAEREYRASENGEGLQAPNRAHNLRTYFEKTGIRVHDRTASGSPQLLRLSLSGVGREDSLEPAGPGEVLEDEVQSESGRVRIRHRGITEWYVNSPAGLEQGFTIDERPTGEGPLVVDLRVALARSSLVGSAVVFDTGARKLCYGELAATDADEIPLGARFEVPDGERIRIVVDDSVATYPLVIDPLLTETADAAPVGPGGQRAWDLGGGRRGRERRRLRRRDRGRAFVRCGSVGRGRGVRVPRKWLGHRVRSSRRWPGD
;
A
#
# COMPACT_ATOMS: atom_id res chain seq x y z
N MET A 1 -51.33 46.07 44.42
CA MET A 1 -52.78 45.85 44.63
C MET A 1 -53.47 45.72 43.27
N ARG A 2 -54.30 44.67 43.16
CA ARG A 2 -55.33 44.42 42.13
C ARG A 2 -54.87 43.91 40.75
N ALA A 3 -54.88 42.58 40.69
CA ALA A 3 -55.08 41.75 39.52
C ALA A 3 -56.35 42.12 38.75
N LEU A 4 -56.31 41.97 37.43
CA LEU A 4 -57.49 41.75 36.60
C LEU A 4 -57.17 40.62 35.61
N ALA A 5 -57.68 39.44 35.96
CA ALA A 5 -57.81 38.29 35.07
C ALA A 5 -58.77 38.63 33.93
N ARG A 6 -58.44 38.19 32.71
CA ARG A 6 -59.41 38.08 31.61
C ARG A 6 -59.39 36.65 31.09
N GLY A 7 -60.59 36.09 31.07
CA GLY A 7 -60.87 34.66 30.95
C GLY A 7 -60.78 34.10 29.53
N PHE A 8 -60.78 32.77 29.56
CA PHE A 8 -60.77 31.78 28.50
C PHE A 8 -61.79 31.99 27.36
N ALA A 9 -61.37 31.60 26.16
CA ALA A 9 -62.19 30.77 25.28
C ALA A 9 -61.27 29.74 24.61
N VAL A 10 -61.14 28.56 25.22
CA VAL A 10 -60.57 27.38 24.55
C VAL A 10 -61.69 26.76 23.74
N VAL A 11 -61.55 26.80 22.41
CA VAL A 11 -62.39 26.01 21.51
C VAL A 11 -61.85 24.58 21.55
N VAL A 12 -62.54 23.71 22.29
CA VAL A 12 -62.35 22.27 22.18
C VAL A 12 -63.08 21.80 20.93
N VAL A 13 -62.34 21.56 19.85
CA VAL A 13 -62.85 20.80 18.70
C VAL A 13 -62.71 19.32 19.05
N CYS A 14 -63.82 18.70 19.44
CA CYS A 14 -63.95 17.25 19.51
C CYS A 14 -64.00 16.68 18.09
N LEU A 15 -62.86 16.23 17.55
CA LEU A 15 -62.85 15.33 16.40
C LEU A 15 -63.01 13.89 16.92
N VAL A 16 -64.25 13.41 16.77
CA VAL A 16 -64.65 12.04 16.99
C VAL A 16 -64.05 11.15 15.90
N GLY A 17 -63.42 10.05 16.32
CA GLY A 17 -63.48 8.79 15.58
C GLY A 17 -62.68 8.71 14.29
N GLY A 18 -61.40 8.35 14.43
CA GLY A 18 -60.64 7.72 13.36
C GLY A 18 -59.46 6.99 13.98
N CYS A 19 -59.62 5.68 14.25
CA CYS A 19 -58.47 4.81 14.45
C CYS A 19 -57.70 4.78 13.13
N ALA A 20 -56.82 5.76 12.92
CA ALA A 20 -55.85 5.72 11.86
C ALA A 20 -54.88 4.61 12.24
N HIS A 21 -55.07 3.45 11.60
CA HIS A 21 -54.07 2.41 11.49
C HIS A 21 -52.74 3.10 11.16
N LEU A 22 -51.80 3.06 12.10
CA LEU A 22 -50.39 3.20 11.78
C LEU A 22 -50.06 2.02 10.88
N GLU A 23 -50.23 2.21 9.57
CA GLU A 23 -49.56 1.38 8.58
C GLU A 23 -48.07 1.48 8.92
N ARG A 24 -47.55 0.42 9.55
CA ARG A 24 -46.12 0.12 9.47
C ARG A 24 -45.80 0.23 8.00
N ALA A 25 -44.98 1.21 7.64
CA ALA A 25 -44.34 1.22 6.34
C ALA A 25 -43.72 -0.16 6.18
N ASP A 26 -44.33 -0.95 5.29
CA ASP A 26 -43.89 -2.29 5.01
C ASP A 26 -42.43 -2.14 4.57
N ARG A 27 -41.51 -2.70 5.35
CA ARG A 27 -40.13 -2.86 4.87
C ARG A 27 -40.27 -3.73 3.64
N ALA A 28 -40.19 -3.11 2.47
CA ALA A 28 -40.19 -3.82 1.21
C ALA A 28 -39.19 -4.96 1.33
N ALA A 29 -39.69 -6.19 1.25
CA ALA A 29 -38.86 -7.36 1.29
C ALA A 29 -37.83 -7.24 0.15
N PRO A 30 -36.54 -7.57 0.40
CA PRO A 30 -35.54 -7.55 -0.66
C PRO A 30 -36.02 -8.43 -1.83
N PRO A 31 -35.77 -8.03 -3.08
CA PRO A 31 -36.23 -8.79 -4.25
C PRO A 31 -35.78 -10.25 -4.14
N ALA A 32 -36.71 -11.17 -4.41
CA ALA A 32 -36.44 -12.60 -4.34
C ALA A 32 -35.26 -12.94 -5.28
N GLY A 33 -34.15 -13.39 -4.69
CA GLY A 33 -32.89 -13.68 -5.40
C GLY A 33 -31.67 -12.93 -4.85
N VAL A 34 -31.86 -11.97 -3.94
CA VAL A 34 -30.76 -11.34 -3.20
C VAL A 34 -30.40 -12.19 -1.98
N GLY A 35 -29.42 -13.09 -2.13
CA GLY A 35 -28.88 -13.85 -1.01
C GLY A 35 -28.14 -12.94 -0.02
N ALA A 36 -28.00 -13.37 1.25
CA ALA A 36 -27.18 -12.68 2.24
C ALA A 36 -25.74 -12.41 1.73
N ASP A 37 -25.25 -13.26 0.82
CA ASP A 37 -23.97 -13.11 0.13
C ASP A 37 -23.94 -11.89 -0.81
N TRP A 38 -25.03 -11.59 -1.50
CA TRP A 38 -25.15 -10.37 -2.33
C TRP A 38 -25.20 -9.12 -1.46
N LEU A 39 -25.92 -9.13 -0.34
CA LEU A 39 -25.97 -7.99 0.56
C LEU A 39 -24.60 -7.74 1.22
N ALA A 40 -23.91 -8.80 1.64
CA ALA A 40 -22.56 -8.72 2.17
C ALA A 40 -21.54 -8.28 1.10
N GLN A 41 -21.70 -8.72 -0.14
CA GLN A 41 -20.85 -8.30 -1.27
C GLN A 41 -21.12 -6.83 -1.65
N ALA A 42 -22.38 -6.40 -1.69
CA ALA A 42 -22.76 -5.02 -1.91
C ALA A 42 -22.23 -4.13 -0.77
N GLN A 43 -22.33 -4.57 0.49
CA GLN A 43 -21.76 -3.85 1.64
C GLN A 43 -20.24 -3.75 1.57
N ARG A 44 -19.52 -4.82 1.19
CA ARG A 44 -18.06 -4.76 0.95
C ARG A 44 -17.71 -3.82 -0.19
N GLN A 45 -18.42 -3.89 -1.31
CA GLN A 45 -18.20 -2.99 -2.45
C GLN A 45 -18.52 -1.53 -2.11
N LEU A 46 -19.53 -1.25 -1.28
CA LEU A 46 -19.81 0.10 -0.79
C LEU A 46 -18.72 0.57 0.18
N ALA A 47 -18.31 -0.28 1.13
CA ALA A 47 -17.25 0.04 2.08
C ALA A 47 -15.91 0.31 1.36
N GLU A 48 -15.55 -0.48 0.36
CA GLU A 48 -14.36 -0.27 -0.48
C GLU A 48 -14.46 1.02 -1.28
N ARG A 49 -15.64 1.37 -1.80
CA ARG A 49 -15.86 2.65 -2.49
C ARG A 49 -15.63 3.86 -1.59
N GLU A 50 -15.82 3.74 -0.28
CA GLU A 50 -15.55 4.84 0.65
C GLU A 50 -14.07 5.19 0.77
N TYR A 51 -13.16 4.29 0.37
CA TYR A 51 -11.71 4.54 0.40
C TYR A 51 -11.14 4.89 -0.97
N ARG A 52 -11.91 4.76 -2.06
CA ARG A 52 -11.42 5.05 -3.41
C ARG A 52 -11.10 6.53 -3.59
N ALA A 53 -10.06 6.78 -4.37
CA ALA A 53 -9.78 8.11 -4.86
C ALA A 53 -10.92 8.61 -5.77
N SER A 54 -11.23 9.89 -5.66
CA SER A 54 -12.23 10.58 -6.48
C SER A 54 -11.91 12.07 -6.55
N GLU A 55 -12.17 12.69 -7.70
CA GLU A 55 -12.03 14.13 -7.86
C GLU A 55 -13.11 14.91 -7.08
N ASN A 56 -12.71 16.05 -6.52
CA ASN A 56 -13.62 17.09 -6.06
C ASN A 56 -13.11 18.48 -6.53
N GLY A 57 -13.75 19.56 -6.09
CA GLY A 57 -13.35 20.93 -6.45
C GLY A 57 -11.95 21.37 -6.00
N GLU A 58 -11.23 20.54 -5.22
CA GLU A 58 -9.87 20.78 -4.72
C GLU A 58 -8.84 19.76 -5.27
N GLY A 59 -9.26 18.83 -6.12
CA GLY A 59 -8.40 17.84 -6.78
C GLY A 59 -8.74 16.39 -6.45
N LEU A 60 -7.85 15.48 -6.85
CA LEU A 60 -7.98 14.05 -6.57
C LEU A 60 -7.75 13.76 -5.09
N GLN A 61 -8.72 13.10 -4.45
CA GLN A 61 -8.66 12.82 -3.03
C GLN A 61 -9.24 11.47 -2.64
N ALA A 62 -8.77 10.93 -1.52
CA ALA A 62 -9.31 9.72 -0.90
C ALA A 62 -9.64 10.01 0.58
N PRO A 63 -10.91 9.85 1.01
CA PRO A 63 -11.26 9.92 2.42
C PRO A 63 -10.90 8.61 3.13
N ASN A 64 -10.40 8.67 4.35
CA ASN A 64 -10.16 7.49 5.19
C ASN A 64 -10.95 7.60 6.49
N ARG A 65 -12.13 6.97 6.53
CA ARG A 65 -13.05 7.08 7.68
C ARG A 65 -12.50 6.47 8.96
N ALA A 66 -11.82 5.33 8.86
CA ALA A 66 -11.21 4.63 9.98
C ALA A 66 -10.19 5.51 10.73
N HIS A 67 -9.40 6.30 10.01
CA HIS A 67 -8.37 7.17 10.61
C HIS A 67 -8.76 8.65 10.69
N ASN A 68 -10.00 9.01 10.33
CA ASN A 68 -10.46 10.40 10.29
C ASN A 68 -9.61 11.34 9.40
N LEU A 69 -8.96 10.78 8.38
CA LEU A 69 -8.13 11.54 7.44
C LEU A 69 -8.85 11.78 6.10
N ARG A 70 -8.34 12.75 5.35
CA ARG A 70 -8.54 12.90 3.91
C ARG A 70 -7.21 13.20 3.24
N THR A 71 -6.86 12.43 2.23
CA THR A 71 -5.60 12.60 1.50
C THR A 71 -5.90 13.18 0.13
N TYR A 72 -5.13 14.18 -0.28
CA TYR A 72 -5.12 14.68 -1.66
C TYR A 72 -3.80 14.31 -2.31
N PHE A 73 -3.87 13.88 -3.57
CA PHE A 73 -2.72 13.45 -4.35
C PHE A 73 -2.30 14.58 -5.28
N GLU A 74 -1.03 14.98 -5.17
CA GLU A 74 -0.44 16.11 -5.88
C GLU A 74 0.77 15.62 -6.68
N LYS A 75 1.27 16.42 -7.62
CA LYS A 75 2.39 16.02 -8.48
C LYS A 75 3.69 15.72 -7.72
N THR A 76 3.82 16.11 -6.46
CA THR A 76 5.03 15.92 -5.65
C THR A 76 4.83 14.96 -4.48
N GLY A 77 3.63 14.39 -4.30
CA GLY A 77 3.30 13.52 -3.17
C GLY A 77 1.88 13.77 -2.66
N ILE A 78 1.70 13.87 -1.35
CA ILE A 78 0.39 14.01 -0.71
C ILE A 78 0.30 15.20 0.25
N ARG A 79 -0.93 15.70 0.41
CA ARG A 79 -1.34 16.48 1.59
C ARG A 79 -2.45 15.75 2.34
N VAL A 80 -2.34 15.71 3.65
CA VAL A 80 -3.26 15.00 4.54
C VAL A 80 -4.00 16.01 5.39
N HIS A 81 -5.32 15.88 5.47
CA HIS A 81 -6.23 16.76 6.20
C HIS A 81 -6.96 15.99 7.29
N ASP A 82 -7.31 16.68 8.38
CA ASP A 82 -8.26 16.19 9.36
C ASP A 82 -9.68 16.28 8.78
N ARG A 83 -10.39 15.16 8.70
CA ARG A 83 -11.75 15.13 8.14
C ARG A 83 -12.82 15.51 9.17
N THR A 84 -12.50 15.45 10.46
CA THR A 84 -13.44 15.65 11.57
C THR A 84 -13.38 17.04 12.19
N ALA A 85 -12.24 17.72 12.08
CA ALA A 85 -12.09 19.09 12.54
C ALA A 85 -12.78 20.09 11.60
N SER A 86 -13.35 21.15 12.19
CA SER A 86 -13.96 22.25 11.45
C SER A 86 -12.96 22.88 10.48
N GLY A 87 -13.39 23.13 9.24
CA GLY A 87 -12.54 23.69 8.18
C GLY A 87 -11.52 22.72 7.59
N SER A 88 -11.52 21.44 8.01
CA SER A 88 -10.63 20.39 7.52
C SER A 88 -9.16 20.83 7.39
N PRO A 89 -8.51 21.23 8.49
CA PRO A 89 -7.15 21.74 8.46
C PRO A 89 -6.17 20.70 7.91
N GLN A 90 -5.16 21.20 7.20
CA GLN A 90 -4.07 20.37 6.71
C GLN A 90 -3.15 20.00 7.87
N LEU A 91 -2.86 18.72 8.00
CA LEU A 91 -2.06 18.11 9.06
C LEU A 91 -0.61 17.87 8.62
N LEU A 92 -0.42 17.43 7.37
CA LEU A 92 0.86 16.97 6.86
C LEU A 92 0.94 17.24 5.35
N ARG A 93 2.12 17.64 4.86
CA ARG A 93 2.54 17.36 3.47
C ARG A 93 3.72 16.43 3.51
N LEU A 94 3.66 15.39 2.70
CA LEU A 94 4.75 14.46 2.47
C LEU A 94 5.08 14.49 0.98
N SER A 95 6.33 14.76 0.63
CA SER A 95 6.72 14.94 -0.77
C SER A 95 8.01 14.23 -1.11
N LEU A 96 8.00 13.50 -2.23
CA LEU A 96 9.18 12.85 -2.76
C LEU A 96 10.18 13.91 -3.23
N SER A 97 11.33 13.97 -2.56
CA SER A 97 12.39 14.93 -2.85
C SER A 97 13.41 14.35 -3.81
N GLY A 98 13.79 13.08 -3.62
CA GLY A 98 14.75 12.40 -4.50
C GLY A 98 14.94 10.93 -4.20
N VAL A 99 15.65 10.26 -5.09
CA VAL A 99 16.01 8.83 -4.98
C VAL A 99 17.45 8.64 -5.47
N GLY A 100 18.21 7.75 -4.85
CA GLY A 100 19.58 7.47 -5.27
C GLY A 100 20.43 6.84 -4.18
N ARG A 101 21.69 7.28 -4.11
CA ARG A 101 22.63 6.94 -3.03
C ARG A 101 22.77 8.14 -2.09
N GLU A 102 23.30 7.92 -0.89
CA GLU A 102 23.43 8.98 0.13
C GLU A 102 24.14 10.24 -0.39
N ASP A 103 25.26 10.06 -1.10
CA ASP A 103 26.07 11.15 -1.66
C ASP A 103 25.63 11.59 -3.07
N SER A 104 24.63 10.92 -3.66
CA SER A 104 24.19 11.14 -5.04
C SER A 104 22.68 10.91 -5.18
N LEU A 105 21.90 11.77 -4.52
CA LEU A 105 20.45 11.80 -4.66
C LEU A 105 20.04 12.57 -5.92
N GLU A 106 19.32 11.89 -6.82
CA GLU A 106 18.70 12.53 -7.98
C GLU A 106 17.35 13.14 -7.57
N PRO A 107 17.08 14.42 -7.87
CA PRO A 107 15.79 15.03 -7.59
C PRO A 107 14.66 14.34 -8.36
N ALA A 108 13.58 13.97 -7.68
CA ALA A 108 12.44 13.30 -8.32
C ALA A 108 11.65 14.24 -9.24
N GLY A 109 11.61 15.54 -8.92
CA GLY A 109 10.80 16.53 -9.63
C GLY A 109 9.29 16.27 -9.52
N PRO A 110 8.43 17.13 -10.11
CA PRO A 110 7.00 16.85 -10.19
C PRO A 110 6.73 15.67 -11.14
N GLY A 111 5.90 14.75 -10.70
CA GLY A 111 5.42 13.61 -11.47
C GLY A 111 4.06 13.82 -12.12
N GLU A 112 3.65 12.81 -12.88
CA GLU A 112 2.32 12.68 -13.48
C GLU A 112 1.41 11.85 -12.58
N VAL A 113 0.27 12.42 -12.16
CA VAL A 113 -0.72 11.71 -11.33
C VAL A 113 -1.61 10.86 -12.23
N LEU A 114 -1.67 9.57 -11.96
CA LEU A 114 -2.40 8.55 -12.71
C LEU A 114 -3.32 7.79 -11.74
N GLU A 115 -4.57 7.60 -12.13
CA GLU A 115 -5.49 6.70 -11.42
C GLU A 115 -5.54 5.37 -12.14
N ASP A 116 -5.51 4.27 -11.39
CA ASP A 116 -5.82 2.99 -11.99
C ASP A 116 -7.28 2.96 -12.45
N GLU A 117 -7.52 2.41 -13.66
CA GLU A 117 -8.88 2.19 -14.14
C GLU A 117 -9.68 1.43 -13.09
N VAL A 118 -10.93 1.87 -12.89
CA VAL A 118 -11.89 1.39 -11.88
C VAL A 118 -12.13 -0.14 -11.93
N GLN A 119 -11.69 -0.81 -13.01
CA GLN A 119 -11.75 -2.25 -13.24
C GLN A 119 -10.60 -3.02 -12.58
N SER A 120 -9.52 -2.35 -12.17
CA SER A 120 -8.44 -2.98 -11.40
C SER A 120 -8.86 -3.13 -9.94
N GLU A 121 -8.59 -4.28 -9.35
CA GLU A 121 -8.96 -4.61 -7.96
C GLU A 121 -8.27 -3.71 -6.91
N SER A 122 -7.28 -2.89 -7.30
CA SER A 122 -6.41 -2.13 -6.40
C SER A 122 -6.88 -0.72 -6.04
N GLY A 123 -7.69 -0.04 -6.88
CA GLY A 123 -8.15 1.34 -6.60
C GLY A 123 -7.01 2.32 -6.28
N ARG A 124 -5.81 2.06 -6.82
CA ARG A 124 -4.53 2.69 -6.47
C ARG A 124 -4.34 4.00 -7.25
N VAL A 125 -3.78 4.99 -6.58
CA VAL A 125 -3.28 6.22 -7.23
C VAL A 125 -1.78 6.08 -7.44
N ARG A 126 -1.26 6.51 -8.59
CA ARG A 126 0.18 6.52 -8.89
C ARG A 126 0.63 7.94 -9.22
N ILE A 127 1.84 8.27 -8.82
CA ILE A 127 2.57 9.45 -9.24
C ILE A 127 3.85 8.96 -9.90
N ARG A 128 3.94 9.10 -11.22
CA ARG A 128 5.12 8.68 -11.98
C ARG A 128 6.13 9.81 -12.03
N HIS A 129 7.27 9.62 -11.37
CA HIS A 129 8.43 10.50 -11.45
C HIS A 129 9.48 9.90 -12.41
N ARG A 130 10.62 10.57 -12.56
CA ARG A 130 11.74 10.02 -13.33
C ARG A 130 12.42 8.90 -12.54
N GLY A 131 12.33 7.65 -13.03
CA GLY A 131 13.03 6.49 -12.46
C GLY A 131 12.43 5.92 -11.17
N ILE A 132 11.29 6.44 -10.72
CA ILE A 132 10.56 5.96 -9.56
C ILE A 132 9.05 6.22 -9.75
N THR A 133 8.25 5.21 -9.44
CA THR A 133 6.79 5.34 -9.38
C THR A 133 6.37 5.31 -7.92
N GLU A 134 5.83 6.41 -7.44
CA GLU A 134 5.18 6.48 -6.14
C GLU A 134 3.72 6.03 -6.31
N TRP A 135 3.17 5.29 -5.36
CA TRP A 135 1.80 4.81 -5.43
C TRP A 135 1.14 4.76 -4.06
N TYR A 136 -0.18 4.78 -4.05
CA TYR A 136 -0.96 4.84 -2.82
C TYR A 136 -2.17 3.93 -2.87
N VAL A 137 -2.38 3.20 -1.77
CA VAL A 137 -3.58 2.39 -1.54
C VAL A 137 -4.21 2.86 -0.24
N ASN A 138 -5.41 3.41 -0.34
CA ASN A 138 -6.18 3.84 0.83
C ASN A 138 -7.11 2.70 1.26
N SER A 139 -7.07 2.32 2.53
CA SER A 139 -7.85 1.20 3.07
C SER A 139 -8.29 1.48 4.52
N PRO A 140 -9.12 0.62 5.12
CA PRO A 140 -9.43 0.73 6.55
C PRO A 140 -8.20 0.63 7.47
N ALA A 141 -7.08 0.06 7.00
CA ALA A 141 -5.85 -0.06 7.79
C ALA A 141 -5.00 1.22 7.79
N GLY A 142 -5.22 2.13 6.84
CA GLY A 142 -4.44 3.35 6.68
C GLY A 142 -4.27 3.75 5.22
N LEU A 143 -3.34 4.67 4.99
CA LEU A 143 -2.84 4.99 3.66
C LEU A 143 -1.49 4.31 3.47
N GLU A 144 -1.48 3.24 2.70
CA GLU A 144 -0.25 2.61 2.25
C GLU A 144 0.35 3.50 1.16
N GLN A 145 1.62 3.85 1.33
CA GLN A 145 2.41 4.58 0.36
C GLN A 145 3.52 3.66 -0.08
N GLY A 146 3.64 3.41 -1.37
CA GLY A 146 4.72 2.61 -1.89
C GLY A 146 5.49 3.28 -3.01
N PHE A 147 6.66 2.71 -3.26
CA PHE A 147 7.60 3.15 -4.27
C PHE A 147 8.03 1.93 -5.07
N THR A 148 7.93 2.04 -6.40
CA THR A 148 8.56 1.11 -7.33
C THR A 148 9.76 1.79 -7.94
N ILE A 149 10.95 1.21 -7.73
CA ILE A 149 12.20 1.71 -8.30
C ILE A 149 12.58 0.74 -9.42
N ASP A 150 12.52 1.20 -10.66
CA ASP A 150 12.63 0.34 -11.84
C ASP A 150 14.07 -0.14 -12.08
N GLU A 151 15.05 0.72 -11.78
CA GLU A 151 16.46 0.46 -12.06
C GLU A 151 17.35 0.85 -10.88
N ARG A 152 18.46 0.12 -10.73
CA ARG A 152 19.47 0.39 -9.69
C ARG A 152 20.12 1.75 -9.92
N PRO A 153 20.04 2.70 -8.96
CA PRO A 153 20.78 3.95 -9.07
C PRO A 153 22.29 3.71 -9.11
N THR A 154 22.99 4.51 -9.92
CA THR A 154 24.45 4.47 -10.03
C THR A 154 25.11 4.87 -8.72
N GLY A 155 26.29 4.30 -8.45
CA GLY A 155 27.06 4.56 -7.24
C GLY A 155 26.95 3.42 -6.23
N GLU A 156 27.68 3.59 -5.13
CA GLU A 156 27.82 2.60 -4.05
C GLU A 156 26.95 2.97 -2.84
N GLY A 157 26.79 2.01 -1.93
CA GLY A 157 26.02 2.20 -0.69
C GLY A 157 24.53 1.87 -0.85
N PRO A 158 23.75 1.97 0.24
CA PRO A 158 22.33 1.61 0.21
C PRO A 158 21.51 2.54 -0.68
N LEU A 159 20.36 2.04 -1.14
CA LEU A 159 19.35 2.86 -1.81
C LEU A 159 18.73 3.80 -0.77
N VAL A 160 18.54 5.06 -1.17
CA VAL A 160 17.89 6.09 -0.35
C VAL A 160 16.71 6.68 -1.12
N VAL A 161 15.52 6.66 -0.50
CA VAL A 161 14.34 7.43 -0.91
C VAL A 161 14.18 8.59 0.08
N ASP A 162 14.22 9.82 -0.41
CA ASP A 162 14.25 11.02 0.41
C ASP A 162 12.90 11.76 0.34
N LEU A 163 12.30 12.01 1.49
CA LEU A 163 10.99 12.64 1.62
C LEU A 163 11.09 13.93 2.44
N ARG A 164 10.45 14.98 1.95
CA ARG A 164 10.27 16.25 2.67
C ARG A 164 8.95 16.21 3.43
N VAL A 165 8.98 16.72 4.65
CA VAL A 165 7.85 16.83 5.56
C VAL A 165 7.55 18.32 5.80
N ALA A 166 6.28 18.70 5.69
CA ALA A 166 5.84 20.04 6.07
C ALA A 166 4.56 19.96 6.92
N LEU A 167 4.34 21.00 7.75
CA LEU A 167 3.25 21.12 8.74
C LEU A 167 3.29 20.11 9.89
N ALA A 168 4.35 19.31 9.98
CA ALA A 168 4.58 18.39 11.07
C ALA A 168 6.07 18.34 11.43
N ARG A 169 6.38 17.88 12.63
CA ARG A 169 7.74 17.54 13.06
C ARG A 169 7.89 16.03 13.11
N SER A 170 8.92 15.53 12.46
CA SER A 170 9.24 14.10 12.36
C SER A 170 10.15 13.67 13.50
N SER A 171 9.90 12.48 14.04
CA SER A 171 10.78 11.82 15.02
C SER A 171 10.76 10.32 14.82
N LEU A 172 11.88 9.65 15.06
CA LEU A 172 11.95 8.19 14.99
C LEU A 172 11.56 7.59 16.35
N VAL A 173 10.58 6.69 16.37
CA VAL A 173 10.14 5.96 17.55
C VAL A 173 10.14 4.47 17.22
N GLY A 174 11.13 3.73 17.73
CA GLY A 174 11.36 2.35 17.34
C GLY A 174 11.72 2.24 15.86
N SER A 175 10.92 1.51 15.07
CA SER A 175 11.10 1.35 13.63
C SER A 175 10.11 2.17 12.80
N ALA A 176 9.45 3.17 13.40
CA ALA A 176 8.46 4.01 12.73
C ALA A 176 8.81 5.50 12.89
N VAL A 177 8.37 6.32 11.93
CA VAL A 177 8.39 7.77 12.03
C VAL A 177 7.06 8.24 12.62
N VAL A 178 7.12 9.08 13.64
CA VAL A 178 5.96 9.80 14.16
C VAL A 178 6.00 11.24 13.64
N PHE A 179 4.93 11.64 12.96
CA PHE A 179 4.68 13.03 12.58
C PHE A 179 3.81 13.70 13.63
N ASP A 180 4.37 14.66 14.35
CA ASP A 180 3.63 15.52 15.29
C ASP A 180 3.18 16.80 14.58
N THR A 181 1.87 16.94 14.40
CA THR A 181 1.24 18.07 13.68
C THR A 181 0.79 19.17 14.64
N GLY A 182 1.04 19.01 15.94
CA GLY A 182 0.49 19.85 17.02
C GLY A 182 -0.98 19.58 17.34
N ALA A 183 -1.76 19.09 16.36
CA ALA A 183 -3.16 18.69 16.54
C ALA A 183 -3.32 17.17 16.69
N ARG A 184 -2.51 16.38 15.96
CA ARG A 184 -2.53 14.92 15.96
C ARG A 184 -1.11 14.36 15.85
N LYS A 185 -0.97 13.09 16.22
CA LYS A 185 0.20 12.29 15.88
C LYS A 185 -0.19 11.28 14.80
N LEU A 186 0.58 11.24 13.72
CA LEU A 186 0.46 10.24 12.67
C LEU A 186 1.66 9.30 12.75
N CYS A 187 1.44 8.01 12.53
CA CYS A 187 2.49 6.99 12.50
C CYS A 187 2.75 6.58 11.05
N TYR A 188 4.00 6.64 10.63
CA TYR A 188 4.47 6.15 9.34
C TYR A 188 5.43 4.99 9.60
N GLY A 189 4.92 3.78 9.40
CA GLY A 189 5.50 2.56 9.91
C GLY A 189 5.28 1.38 8.97
N GLU A 190 5.33 0.17 9.53
CA GLU A 190 5.12 -1.10 8.79
C GLU A 190 5.96 -1.22 7.51
N LEU A 191 7.14 -0.59 7.51
CA LEU A 191 8.03 -0.54 6.36
C LEU A 191 8.48 -1.94 5.96
N ALA A 192 8.13 -2.34 4.74
CA ALA A 192 8.75 -3.45 4.06
C ALA A 192 9.40 -3.00 2.75
N ALA A 193 10.33 -3.82 2.28
CA ALA A 193 10.96 -3.68 0.99
C ALA A 193 11.22 -5.07 0.41
N THR A 194 10.94 -5.23 -0.88
CA THR A 194 11.16 -6.48 -1.62
C THR A 194 11.80 -6.20 -2.97
N ASP A 195 12.50 -7.19 -3.49
CA ASP A 195 13.08 -7.17 -4.83
C ASP A 195 12.14 -7.84 -5.85
N ALA A 196 12.58 -7.92 -7.11
CA ALA A 196 11.78 -8.49 -8.19
C ALA A 196 11.46 -9.98 -8.03
N ASP A 197 12.25 -10.69 -7.22
CA ASP A 197 12.06 -12.10 -6.89
C ASP A 197 11.23 -12.26 -5.59
N GLU A 198 10.62 -11.17 -5.10
CA GLU A 198 9.86 -11.07 -3.85
C GLU A 198 10.71 -11.37 -2.60
N ILE A 199 12.04 -11.22 -2.70
CA ILE A 199 12.95 -11.45 -1.58
C ILE A 199 12.93 -10.22 -0.66
N PRO A 200 12.65 -10.39 0.64
CA PRO A 200 12.68 -9.27 1.58
C PRO A 200 14.06 -8.65 1.71
N LEU A 201 14.12 -7.32 1.68
CA LEU A 201 15.33 -6.53 1.84
C LEU A 201 15.37 -5.84 3.21
N GLY A 202 16.58 -5.60 3.72
CA GLY A 202 16.76 -4.82 4.93
C GLY A 202 16.40 -3.35 4.67
N ALA A 203 15.38 -2.84 5.35
CA ALA A 203 14.93 -1.45 5.21
C ALA A 203 14.77 -0.78 6.58
N ARG A 204 15.03 0.53 6.64
CA ARG A 204 14.81 1.35 7.85
C ARG A 204 14.45 2.78 7.50
N PHE A 205 13.84 3.48 8.45
CA PHE A 205 13.72 4.92 8.40
C PHE A 205 14.93 5.62 9.03
N GLU A 206 15.26 6.78 8.52
CA GLU A 206 16.12 7.77 9.16
C GLU A 206 15.41 9.13 9.17
N VAL A 207 15.69 9.94 10.18
CA VAL A 207 15.13 11.29 10.33
C VAL A 207 16.31 12.25 10.48
N PRO A 208 16.92 12.71 9.37
CA PRO A 208 18.08 13.62 9.42
C PRO A 208 17.77 14.92 10.18
N ASP A 209 16.54 15.41 10.04
CA ASP A 209 16.00 16.56 10.75
C ASP A 209 14.47 16.46 10.86
N GLY A 210 13.83 17.38 11.58
CA GLY A 210 12.38 17.32 11.83
C GLY A 210 11.50 17.50 10.59
N GLU A 211 12.04 17.95 9.46
CA GLU A 211 11.32 18.26 8.22
C GLU A 211 11.75 17.34 7.05
N ARG A 212 12.53 16.30 7.35
CA ARG A 212 13.06 15.37 6.36
C ARG A 212 13.12 13.97 6.92
N ILE A 213 12.68 12.99 6.12
CA ILE A 213 12.86 11.58 6.42
C ILE A 213 13.46 10.86 5.23
N ARG A 214 14.15 9.76 5.51
CA ARG A 214 14.72 8.87 4.50
C ARG A 214 14.23 7.46 4.74
N ILE A 215 13.98 6.74 3.66
CA ILE A 215 13.89 5.28 3.66
C ILE A 215 15.20 4.77 3.09
N VAL A 216 15.90 3.96 3.86
CA VAL A 216 17.20 3.39 3.48
C VAL A 216 17.05 1.89 3.32
N VAL A 217 17.39 1.38 2.14
CA VAL A 217 17.25 -0.04 1.77
C VAL A 217 18.62 -0.61 1.40
N ASP A 218 18.98 -1.73 2.01
CA ASP A 218 20.12 -2.54 1.57
C ASP A 218 19.74 -3.31 0.30
N ASP A 219 20.11 -2.74 -0.85
CA ASP A 219 19.87 -3.33 -2.17
C ASP A 219 21.12 -4.04 -2.72
N SER A 220 22.16 -4.31 -1.91
CA SER A 220 23.47 -4.79 -2.40
C SER A 220 23.40 -6.04 -3.28
N VAL A 221 22.44 -6.93 -3.03
CA VAL A 221 22.22 -8.18 -3.77
C VAL A 221 20.87 -8.26 -4.48
N ALA A 222 20.10 -7.16 -4.49
CA ALA A 222 18.72 -7.15 -4.94
C ALA A 222 18.56 -7.15 -6.47
N THR A 223 17.58 -7.89 -6.97
CA THR A 223 17.11 -7.83 -8.36
C THR A 223 16.05 -6.75 -8.50
N TYR A 224 16.22 -5.81 -9.44
CA TYR A 224 15.24 -4.75 -9.69
C TYR A 224 14.11 -5.23 -10.63
N PRO A 225 12.88 -4.68 -10.54
CA PRO A 225 12.47 -3.53 -9.72
C PRO A 225 12.37 -3.83 -8.23
N LEU A 226 12.56 -2.79 -7.41
CA LEU A 226 12.28 -2.87 -5.97
C LEU A 226 10.91 -2.29 -5.65
N VAL A 227 10.24 -2.85 -4.64
CA VAL A 227 9.01 -2.34 -4.05
C VAL A 227 9.26 -2.01 -2.59
N ILE A 228 8.88 -0.82 -2.15
CA ILE A 228 8.98 -0.32 -0.77
C ILE A 228 7.61 0.20 -0.38
N ASP A 229 7.04 -0.17 0.77
CA ASP A 229 5.61 0.06 1.08
C ASP A 229 5.30 0.38 2.56
N PRO A 230 5.71 1.53 3.10
CA PRO A 230 5.28 1.98 4.42
C PRO A 230 3.78 2.32 4.52
N LEU A 231 3.24 2.19 5.73
CA LEU A 231 1.86 2.50 6.07
C LEU A 231 1.75 3.77 6.92
N LEU A 232 0.93 4.73 6.48
CA LEU A 232 0.54 5.91 7.24
C LEU A 232 -0.79 5.68 7.96
N THR A 233 -0.79 5.82 9.28
CA THR A 233 -1.97 5.68 10.13
C THR A 233 -2.11 6.85 11.10
N GLU A 234 -3.33 7.06 11.62
CA GLU A 234 -3.50 7.81 12.86
C GLU A 234 -2.89 7.02 14.03
N THR A 235 -2.07 7.67 14.85
CA THR A 235 -1.56 7.06 16.08
C THR A 235 -2.65 7.10 17.16
N ALA A 236 -3.24 5.95 17.50
CA ALA A 236 -3.97 5.78 18.75
C ALA A 236 -2.97 5.35 19.84
N ASP A 237 -2.16 6.29 20.34
CA ASP A 237 -1.07 6.08 21.32
C ASP A 237 -0.19 4.84 21.08
N ALA A 238 1.02 5.05 20.56
CA ALA A 238 2.01 3.99 20.41
C ALA A 238 2.35 3.35 21.77
N ALA A 239 1.71 2.23 22.10
CA ALA A 239 2.31 1.27 23.02
C ALA A 239 3.57 0.71 22.34
N PRO A 240 4.70 0.58 23.06
CA PRO A 240 5.93 0.05 22.47
C PRO A 240 5.66 -1.37 21.97
N VAL A 241 5.78 -1.58 20.66
CA VAL A 241 5.82 -2.91 20.06
C VAL A 241 7.11 -3.56 20.54
N GLY A 242 7.00 -4.53 21.45
CA GLY A 242 8.13 -5.34 21.89
C GLY A 242 8.73 -6.16 20.73
N PRO A 243 10.00 -6.57 20.81
CA PRO A 243 10.61 -7.35 19.74
C PRO A 243 10.02 -8.76 19.75
N GLY A 244 9.12 -9.06 18.81
CA GLY A 244 8.52 -10.38 18.73
C GLY A 244 7.28 -10.43 17.84
N GLY A 245 7.47 -10.32 16.53
CA GLY A 245 6.39 -10.39 15.54
C GLY A 245 6.78 -11.12 14.27
N GLN A 246 7.49 -12.24 14.36
CA GLN A 246 7.56 -13.18 13.24
C GLN A 246 6.15 -13.79 13.05
N ARG A 247 5.46 -13.39 11.98
CA ARG A 247 4.35 -14.13 11.37
C ARG A 247 4.70 -14.25 9.89
N ALA A 248 5.35 -15.34 9.48
CA ALA A 248 4.74 -16.61 9.10
C ALA A 248 3.82 -16.47 7.86
N TRP A 249 4.43 -16.16 6.71
CA TRP A 249 3.88 -16.48 5.40
C TRP A 249 4.39 -17.86 4.98
N ASP A 250 3.93 -18.91 5.67
CA ASP A 250 4.13 -20.29 5.22
C ASP A 250 2.90 -20.74 4.43
N LEU A 251 2.93 -20.52 3.11
CA LEU A 251 2.17 -21.31 2.15
C LEU A 251 3.13 -21.98 1.17
N GLY A 252 3.43 -23.24 1.45
CA GLY A 252 3.77 -24.23 0.42
C GLY A 252 5.18 -24.83 0.47
N GLY A 253 5.34 -25.99 1.09
CA GLY A 253 6.58 -26.77 0.95
C GLY A 253 6.58 -28.07 1.74
N GLY A 254 5.88 -29.09 1.23
CA GLY A 254 5.57 -30.31 1.98
C GLY A 254 6.73 -31.26 2.28
N ARG A 255 6.42 -32.27 3.11
CA ARG A 255 7.00 -33.63 3.03
C ARG A 255 6.16 -34.65 3.79
N ARG A 256 5.69 -35.65 3.03
CA ARG A 256 5.55 -37.09 3.35
C ARG A 256 4.83 -37.48 4.65
N GLY A 257 3.59 -37.97 4.49
CA GLY A 257 2.96 -38.92 5.40
C GLY A 257 2.21 -39.98 4.59
N ARG A 258 2.74 -41.20 4.58
CA ARG A 258 2.06 -42.37 4.01
C ARG A 258 0.82 -42.67 4.85
N GLU A 259 -0.36 -42.77 4.24
CA GLU A 259 -1.35 -43.71 4.74
C GLU A 259 -2.23 -44.29 3.64
N ARG A 260 -2.30 -45.63 3.65
CA ARG A 260 -3.09 -46.45 2.76
C ARG A 260 -4.52 -46.47 3.30
N ARG A 261 -5.52 -46.12 2.49
CA ARG A 261 -6.83 -46.77 2.59
C ARG A 261 -7.41 -47.05 1.22
N ARG A 262 -7.76 -48.33 1.06
CA ARG A 262 -8.34 -48.95 -0.12
C ARG A 262 -9.77 -48.45 -0.27
N LEU A 263 -10.17 -48.09 -1.49
CA LEU A 263 -11.53 -48.32 -1.97
C LEU A 263 -11.47 -48.72 -3.44
N ARG A 264 -11.92 -49.95 -3.68
CA ARG A 264 -12.14 -50.55 -5.00
C ARG A 264 -13.48 -50.05 -5.53
N ARG A 265 -13.52 -49.65 -6.79
CA ARG A 265 -14.35 -50.22 -7.88
C ARG A 265 -14.17 -49.34 -9.11
N ARG A 266 -13.55 -49.92 -10.15
CA ARG A 266 -14.21 -50.29 -11.43
C ARG A 266 -14.83 -49.06 -12.11
N ASP A 267 -14.15 -48.56 -13.13
CA ASP A 267 -14.68 -48.86 -14.46
C ASP A 267 -13.60 -48.99 -15.53
N ARG A 268 -13.89 -49.88 -16.48
CA ARG A 268 -13.07 -50.23 -17.64
C ARG A 268 -13.53 -49.36 -18.80
N GLY A 269 -12.58 -48.88 -19.60
CA GLY A 269 -12.91 -48.42 -20.95
C GLY A 269 -11.72 -47.85 -21.68
N ARG A 270 -11.10 -48.69 -22.53
CA ARG A 270 -10.66 -48.43 -23.92
C ARG A 270 -9.96 -47.08 -24.22
N ALA A 271 -8.93 -46.96 -25.06
CA ALA A 271 -8.07 -47.87 -25.80
C ALA A 271 -7.05 -46.94 -26.51
N PHE A 272 -5.80 -47.41 -26.64
CA PHE A 272 -4.94 -47.28 -27.82
C PHE A 272 -4.88 -45.95 -28.62
N VAL A 273 -3.72 -45.29 -28.62
CA VAL A 273 -2.87 -45.05 -29.82
C VAL A 273 -1.40 -45.05 -29.39
N ARG A 274 -0.57 -45.74 -30.18
CA ARG A 274 0.87 -45.94 -30.02
C ARG A 274 1.55 -45.44 -31.31
N CYS A 275 2.62 -44.65 -31.18
CA CYS A 275 3.74 -44.53 -32.12
C CYS A 275 4.87 -43.87 -31.30
N GLY A 276 6.04 -44.47 -31.03
CA GLY A 276 7.03 -45.02 -31.97
C GLY A 276 7.68 -43.84 -32.71
N SER A 277 8.96 -43.47 -32.59
CA SER A 277 10.16 -44.31 -32.50
C SER A 277 11.40 -43.52 -32.05
N VAL A 278 12.33 -44.28 -31.47
CA VAL A 278 13.69 -43.95 -31.05
C VAL A 278 14.62 -43.71 -32.24
N GLY A 279 15.55 -42.76 -32.12
CA GLY A 279 16.74 -42.64 -32.97
C GLY A 279 17.98 -42.35 -32.10
N ARG A 280 18.95 -43.27 -32.10
CA ARG A 280 20.26 -43.18 -31.45
C ARG A 280 21.33 -42.64 -32.42
N GLY A 281 22.34 -41.93 -31.91
CA GLY A 281 23.66 -41.73 -32.54
C GLY A 281 24.50 -40.73 -31.75
N ARG A 282 25.40 -41.15 -30.84
CA ARG A 282 26.88 -41.26 -31.01
C ARG A 282 27.49 -39.97 -31.62
N GLY A 283 28.16 -39.13 -30.82
CA GLY A 283 29.63 -39.12 -30.63
C GLY A 283 30.31 -38.29 -31.74
N VAL A 284 31.23 -37.34 -31.54
CA VAL A 284 32.53 -37.39 -30.87
C VAL A 284 33.25 -36.03 -31.11
N ARG A 285 34.15 -35.65 -30.17
CA ARG A 285 35.36 -34.77 -30.27
C ARG A 285 35.29 -33.23 -30.31
N VAL A 286 35.89 -32.72 -29.23
CA VAL A 286 36.67 -31.48 -29.04
C VAL A 286 37.87 -31.38 -30.02
N PRO A 287 38.37 -30.17 -30.28
CA PRO A 287 39.82 -29.95 -30.29
C PRO A 287 40.29 -28.83 -29.34
N ARG A 288 41.52 -29.04 -28.86
CA ARG A 288 42.34 -28.25 -27.95
C ARG A 288 43.18 -27.20 -28.68
N LYS A 289 43.42 -26.08 -27.98
CA LYS A 289 44.67 -25.29 -27.84
C LYS A 289 45.36 -24.65 -29.05
N TRP A 290 45.66 -23.36 -28.90
CA TRP A 290 46.97 -22.67 -29.06
C TRP A 290 46.99 -21.52 -28.04
N LEU A 291 47.81 -21.49 -26.97
CA LEU A 291 49.21 -20.99 -26.89
C LEU A 291 49.44 -19.78 -27.81
N GLY A 292 49.77 -18.56 -27.38
CA GLY A 292 50.22 -18.02 -26.11
C GLY A 292 51.31 -16.98 -26.42
N HIS A 293 51.28 -15.77 -25.84
CA HIS A 293 52.48 -14.96 -25.68
C HIS A 293 52.34 -14.05 -24.45
N ARG A 294 53.19 -14.33 -23.48
CA ARG A 294 53.53 -13.49 -22.33
C ARG A 294 54.86 -12.82 -22.72
N VAL A 295 54.93 -11.49 -22.68
CA VAL A 295 56.21 -10.77 -22.63
C VAL A 295 56.30 -10.08 -21.27
N ARG A 296 57.42 -10.32 -20.60
CA ARG A 296 57.81 -9.77 -19.30
C ARG A 296 58.78 -8.61 -19.52
N SER A 297 58.60 -7.58 -18.70
CA SER A 297 59.62 -6.81 -17.94
C SER A 297 60.69 -5.98 -18.66
N SER A 298 60.70 -4.68 -18.36
CA SER A 298 61.80 -3.88 -17.75
C SER A 298 61.43 -2.39 -17.83
N ARG A 299 61.85 -1.41 -17.03
CA ARG A 299 62.57 -1.23 -15.74
C ARG A 299 62.35 0.27 -15.38
N ARG A 300 62.24 0.55 -14.08
CA ARG A 300 62.52 1.78 -13.27
C ARG A 300 62.96 3.13 -13.93
N TRP A 301 62.23 4.22 -13.58
CA TRP A 301 62.57 5.52 -12.88
C TRP A 301 63.91 6.26 -13.17
N PRO A 302 64.09 7.58 -12.87
CA PRO A 302 63.15 8.72 -12.70
C PRO A 302 63.64 10.10 -13.24
N GLY A 303 62.85 11.18 -13.04
CA GLY A 303 63.37 12.57 -12.96
C GLY A 303 62.44 13.67 -13.45
N ASP A 304 62.20 14.63 -12.54
CA ASP A 304 61.63 15.99 -12.65
C ASP A 304 60.12 16.22 -12.95
#